data_AF-A0A7J7MWG7-F1
#
_entry.id   AF-A0A7J7MWG7-F1
#
_cell.length_a   1.000
_cell.length_b   1.000
_cell.length_c   1.000
_cell.angle_alpha   90.00
_cell.angle_beta   90.00
_cell.angle_gamma   90.00
#
_symmetry.space_group_name_H-M   'P 1'
#
loop_
_entity.id
_entity.type
_entity.pdbx_description
1 polymer ?
#
loop_
_entity_poly.entity_id
_entity_poly.type
_entity_poly.pdbx_seq_one_letter_code
_entity_poly.pdbx_strand_id
1 'polypeptide(L)'
;MKDTGIWECLDFFPVSTISKLGLDTSMISPSVKHVLKVSLDDTKRGYYTIGTYYHVKEKYVPDFGSVDNNSGLRYDYGKFYASKTFFDSHKNR
;
A
#
# COMPACT_ATOMS: atom_id res chain seq x y z
N MET A 1 -11.66 9.87 -0.13
CA MET A 1 -12.14 9.00 -1.24
C MET A 1 -13.62 9.22 -1.53
N LYS A 2 -13.94 10.05 -2.53
CA LYS A 2 -15.24 10.03 -3.21
C LYS A 2 -14.95 9.80 -4.70
N ASP A 3 -15.80 9.02 -5.36
CA ASP A 3 -15.77 8.80 -6.81
C ASP A 3 -14.58 8.00 -7.37
N THR A 4 -14.09 7.00 -6.65
CA THR A 4 -12.99 6.12 -7.13
C THR A 4 -13.45 4.84 -7.83
N GLY A 5 -14.77 4.59 -7.92
CA GLY A 5 -15.31 3.33 -8.45
C GLY A 5 -15.01 2.12 -7.57
N ILE A 6 -15.01 0.92 -8.18
CA ILE A 6 -14.75 -0.35 -7.49
C ILE A 6 -13.25 -0.52 -7.23
N TRP A 7 -12.91 -0.95 -6.01
CA TRP A 7 -11.56 -1.37 -5.67
C TRP A 7 -11.42 -2.88 -5.77
N GLU A 8 -10.44 -3.31 -6.55
CA GLU A 8 -10.03 -4.69 -6.70
C GLU A 8 -8.64 -4.92 -6.09
N CYS A 9 -8.33 -6.18 -5.80
CA CYS A 9 -7.00 -6.63 -5.40
C CYS A 9 -6.33 -5.71 -4.36
N LEU A 10 -7.07 -5.40 -3.29
CA LEU A 10 -6.55 -4.65 -2.16
C LEU A 10 -5.36 -5.41 -1.57
N ASP A 11 -4.30 -4.66 -1.27
CA ASP A 11 -3.08 -5.19 -0.67
C ASP A 11 -2.59 -4.25 0.41
N PHE A 12 -2.26 -4.80 1.58
CA PHE A 12 -1.90 -4.03 2.77
C PHE A 12 -0.71 -4.67 3.47
N PHE A 13 0.41 -3.96 3.50
CA PHE A 13 1.66 -4.52 4.01
C PHE A 13 2.57 -3.45 4.64
N PRO A 14 3.41 -3.84 5.62
CA PRO A 14 4.36 -2.95 6.27
C PRO A 14 5.62 -2.74 5.42
N VAL A 15 6.24 -1.57 5.58
CA VAL A 15 7.54 -1.22 5.01
C VAL A 15 8.42 -0.55 6.06
N SER A 16 9.73 -0.82 6.02
CA SER A 16 10.69 -0.21 6.94
C SER A 16 11.02 1.22 6.52
N THR A 17 11.12 2.13 7.48
CA THR A 17 11.61 3.50 7.22
C THR A 17 13.12 3.65 7.35
N ILE A 18 13.81 2.59 7.81
CA ILE A 18 15.25 2.61 8.13
C ILE A 18 16.06 1.56 7.35
N SER A 19 15.40 0.62 6.69
CA SER A 19 16.03 -0.49 5.99
C SER A 19 15.42 -0.70 4.60
N LYS A 20 16.17 -1.34 3.71
CA LYS A 20 15.70 -1.79 2.38
C LYS A 20 15.13 -3.21 2.39
N LEU A 21 15.16 -3.88 3.54
CA LEU A 21 14.61 -5.23 3.69
C LEU A 21 13.08 -5.18 3.74
N GLY A 22 12.45 -6.22 3.19
CA GLY A 22 11.04 -6.49 3.38
C GLY A 22 10.73 -6.82 4.84
N LEU A 23 9.45 -6.71 5.18
CA LEU A 23 8.95 -7.02 6.52
C LEU A 23 7.86 -8.08 6.44
N ASP A 24 7.80 -8.92 7.45
CA ASP A 24 6.65 -9.79 7.65
C ASP A 24 5.37 -8.95 7.80
N THR A 25 4.27 -9.42 7.23
CA THR A 25 2.99 -8.69 7.21
C THR A 25 2.43 -8.35 8.59
N SER A 26 2.85 -9.06 9.64
CA SER A 26 2.42 -8.83 11.02
C SER A 26 3.30 -7.82 11.79
N MET A 27 4.37 -7.30 11.16
CA MET A 27 5.33 -6.43 11.83
C MET A 27 4.71 -5.08 12.21
N ILE A 28 4.75 -4.75 13.51
CA ILE A 28 4.30 -3.48 14.06
C ILE A 28 5.44 -2.88 14.90
N SER A 29 5.94 -1.71 14.52
CA SER A 29 6.95 -0.98 15.30
C SER A 29 6.95 0.53 14.96
N PRO A 30 7.63 1.38 15.76
CA PRO A 30 7.77 2.80 15.45
C PRO A 30 8.50 3.12 14.14
N SER A 31 9.32 2.19 13.62
CA SER A 31 10.09 2.35 12.37
C SER A 31 9.41 1.71 11.16
N VAL A 32 8.09 1.47 11.26
CA VAL A 32 7.26 0.85 10.22
C VAL A 32 6.19 1.82 9.74
N LYS A 33 6.05 1.90 8.42
CA LYS A 33 4.89 2.49 7.73
C LYS A 33 4.11 1.39 7.04
N HIS A 34 2.89 1.70 6.62
CA HIS A 34 2.03 0.76 5.90
C HIS A 34 1.68 1.31 4.53
N VAL A 35 1.71 0.41 3.54
CA VAL A 35 1.25 0.68 2.20
C VAL A 35 -0.15 0.12 2.06
N LEU A 36 -1.10 0.97 1.64
CA LEU A 36 -2.42 0.54 1.20
C LEU A 36 -2.47 0.68 -0.32
N LYS A 37 -2.51 -0.46 -1.01
CA LYS A 37 -2.61 -0.53 -2.46
C LYS A 37 -3.98 -1.04 -2.89
N VAL A 38 -4.50 -0.44 -3.95
CA VAL A 38 -5.77 -0.84 -4.60
C VAL A 38 -5.59 -0.86 -6.11
N SER A 39 -6.33 -1.73 -6.79
CA SER A 39 -6.51 -1.66 -8.24
C SER A 39 -7.88 -1.07 -8.52
N LEU A 40 -7.93 0.05 -9.26
CA LEU A 40 -9.21 0.68 -9.60
C LEU A 40 -9.73 0.10 -10.91
N ASP A 41 -10.93 -0.46 -10.87
CA ASP A 41 -11.54 -1.16 -12.01
C ASP A 41 -11.68 -0.23 -13.23
N ASP A 42 -12.20 0.97 -13.00
CA ASP A 42 -12.50 1.97 -14.04
C ASP A 42 -11.26 2.37 -14.85
N THR A 43 -10.09 2.47 -14.20
CA THR A 43 -8.85 2.92 -14.85
C THR A 43 -7.91 1.78 -15.23
N LYS A 44 -8.21 0.55 -14.78
CA LYS A 44 -7.33 -0.62 -14.90
C LYS A 44 -5.89 -0.33 -14.47
N ARG A 45 -5.71 0.41 -13.37
CA ARG A 45 -4.40 0.81 -12.81
C ARG A 45 -4.33 0.54 -11.30
N GLY A 46 -3.11 0.27 -10.82
CA GLY A 46 -2.82 0.15 -9.39
C GLY A 46 -2.36 1.47 -8.77
N TYR A 47 -2.95 1.86 -7.65
CA TYR A 47 -2.60 3.03 -6.87
C TYR A 47 -2.22 2.62 -5.46
N TYR A 48 -1.32 3.35 -4.82
CA TYR A 48 -0.98 3.10 -3.43
C TYR A 48 -0.80 4.40 -2.64
N THR A 49 -1.05 4.30 -1.35
CA THR A 49 -0.74 5.33 -0.36
C THR A 49 0.22 4.77 0.69
N ILE A 50 1.01 5.65 1.30
CA ILE A 50 1.90 5.34 2.42
C ILE A 50 1.34 6.06 3.64
N GLY A 51 1.28 5.36 4.77
CA GLY A 51 0.64 5.91 5.96
C GLY A 51 0.96 5.12 7.23
N THR A 52 0.22 5.46 8.28
CA THR A 52 0.39 4.86 9.61
C THR A 52 -0.83 3.99 9.94
N TYR A 53 -0.59 2.76 10.38
CA TYR A 53 -1.63 1.84 10.84
C TYR A 53 -1.69 1.80 12.37
N TYR A 54 -2.83 2.20 12.91
CA TYR A 54 -3.13 2.13 14.33
C TYR A 54 -3.88 0.84 14.64
N HIS A 55 -3.15 -0.27 14.81
CA HIS A 55 -3.70 -1.62 14.99
C HIS A 55 -4.76 -1.73 16.09
N VAL A 56 -4.60 -1.05 17.23
CA VAL A 56 -5.59 -1.03 18.33
C VAL A 56 -6.96 -0.50 17.89
N LYS A 57 -6.99 0.42 16.93
CA LYS A 57 -8.21 1.07 16.44
C LYS A 57 -8.62 0.57 15.05
N GLU A 58 -7.88 -0.41 14.50
CA GLU A 58 -8.01 -0.90 13.13
C GLU A 58 -8.08 0.23 12.09
N LYS A 59 -7.28 1.29 12.29
CA LYS A 59 -7.37 2.52 11.50
C LYS A 59 -6.08 2.78 10.73
N TYR A 60 -6.20 2.87 9.41
CA TYR A 60 -5.14 3.39 8.54
C TYR A 60 -5.34 4.89 8.29
N VAL A 61 -4.24 5.65 8.38
CA VAL A 61 -4.23 7.09 8.08
C VAL A 61 -3.09 7.34 7.08
N PRO A 62 -3.39 7.75 5.83
CA PRO A 62 -2.38 8.16 4.85
C PRO A 62 -1.53 9.30 5.39
N ASP A 63 -0.24 9.28 5.08
CA ASP A 63 0.66 10.39 5.41
C ASP A 63 0.35 11.62 4.55
N PHE A 64 0.73 12.80 5.04
CA PHE A 64 0.53 14.05 4.30
C PHE A 64 1.19 13.98 2.92
N GLY A 65 0.43 14.34 1.87
CA GLY A 65 0.87 14.26 0.48
C GLY A 65 0.60 12.90 -0.19
N SER A 66 0.17 11.87 0.56
CA SER A 66 -0.28 10.61 -0.03
C SER A 66 -1.72 10.73 -0.51
N VAL A 67 -1.87 11.06 -1.79
CA VAL A 67 -3.18 11.30 -2.43
C VAL A 67 -3.93 9.98 -2.62
N ASP A 68 -5.16 9.92 -2.12
CA ASP A 68 -6.03 8.73 -2.06
C ASP A 68 -7.03 8.64 -3.24
N ASN A 69 -6.74 9.29 -4.37
CA ASN A 69 -7.61 9.32 -5.56
C ASN A 69 -6.84 8.97 -6.85
N ASN A 70 -7.48 9.16 -8.01
CA ASN A 70 -6.90 8.80 -9.32
C ASN A 70 -5.65 9.61 -9.72
N SER A 71 -5.28 10.63 -8.94
CA SER A 71 -4.03 11.39 -9.03
C SER A 71 -2.94 10.88 -8.08
N GLY A 72 -3.19 9.80 -7.34
CA GLY A 72 -2.26 9.17 -6.42
C GLY A 72 -1.09 8.47 -7.10
N LEU A 73 -0.14 8.03 -6.27
CA LEU A 73 1.05 7.32 -6.73
C LEU A 73 0.70 5.94 -7.28
N ARG A 74 1.46 5.51 -8.29
CA ARG A 74 1.34 4.20 -8.94
C ARG A 74 2.71 3.54 -8.94
N TYR A 75 2.74 2.20 -8.85
CA TYR A 75 3.98 1.45 -9.04
C TYR A 75 4.51 1.57 -10.46
N ASP A 76 3.60 1.64 -11.42
CA ASP A 76 3.90 1.69 -12.85
C ASP A 76 2.87 2.58 -13.56
N TYR A 77 3.33 3.34 -14.55
CA TYR A 77 2.51 4.30 -15.32
C TYR A 77 2.13 3.80 -16.72
N GLY A 78 2.51 2.56 -17.06
CA GLY A 78 2.13 1.83 -18.25
C GLY A 78 0.98 0.84 -17.99
N LYS A 79 1.12 -0.39 -18.51
CA LYS A 79 0.09 -1.45 -18.44
C LYS A 79 0.40 -2.43 -17.30
N PHE A 80 -0.02 -2.05 -16.09
CA PHE A 80 0.20 -2.84 -14.88
C PHE A 80 -1.05 -2.83 -13.99
N TYR A 81 -1.61 -4.02 -13.72
CA TYR A 81 -2.90 -4.20 -13.06
C TYR A 81 -2.91 -5.42 -12.14
N ALA A 82 -3.83 -5.43 -11.16
CA ALA A 82 -4.05 -6.55 -10.23
C ALA A 82 -2.80 -7.04 -9.48
N SER A 83 -1.84 -6.15 -9.21
CA SER A 83 -0.61 -6.51 -8.49
C SER A 83 -0.89 -6.97 -7.07
N LYS A 84 -0.08 -7.91 -6.59
CA LYS A 84 -0.11 -8.47 -5.23
C LYS A 84 1.30 -8.76 -4.76
N THR A 85 1.55 -8.49 -3.49
CA THR A 85 2.83 -8.71 -2.82
C THR A 85 2.79 -9.96 -1.96
N PHE A 86 3.98 -10.48 -1.63
CA PHE A 86 4.21 -11.47 -0.59
C PHE A 86 5.60 -11.21 -0.01
N PHE A 87 5.85 -11.67 1.21
CA PHE A 87 7.16 -11.57 1.84
C PHE A 87 7.99 -12.85 1.60
N ASP A 88 9.15 -12.71 0.96
CA ASP A 88 10.16 -13.74 0.77
C ASP A 88 11.08 -13.77 2.00
N SER A 89 10.74 -14.61 2.97
CA SER A 89 11.49 -14.77 4.21
C SER A 89 12.91 -15.30 4.02
N HIS A 90 13.20 -16.00 2.92
CA HIS A 90 14.54 -16.49 2.63
C HIS A 90 15.50 -15.37 2.22
N LYS A 91 14.98 -14.31 1.59
CA LYS A 91 15.78 -13.17 1.11
C LYS A 91 15.46 -11.86 1.83
N ASN A 92 14.53 -11.87 2.78
CA ASN A 92 14.02 -10.69 3.48
C ASN A 92 13.56 -9.59 2.50
N ARG A 93 12.68 -9.90 1.54
CA ARG A 93 12.17 -8.94 0.55
C ARG A 93 10.74 -9.20 0.09
#